data_AF-A0A3C1L679-F1
#
_entry.id   AF-A0A3C1L679-F1
#
_cell.length_a   1.000
_cell.length_b   1.000
_cell.length_c   1.000
_cell.angle_alpha   90.00
_cell.angle_beta   90.00
_cell.angle_gamma   90.00
#
_symmetry.space_group_name_H-M   'P 1'
#
loop_
_entity.id
_entity.type
_entity.pdbx_description
1 polymer ?
#
loop_
_entity_poly.entity_id
_entity_poly.type
_entity_poly.pdbx_seq_one_letter_code
_entity_poly.pdbx_strand_id
1 'polypeptide(L)' 'ESLDKEVVRRALLATGYRGDGEPPALPDEVWQQTSARYIDAYERLTGTPFQPGAYPVGPRILEHLHVS' A
#
# COMPACT_ATOMS: atom_id res chain seq x y z
N GLU A 1 -12.91 -3.51 -11.98
CA GLU A 1 -11.72 -2.66 -11.76
C GLU A 1 -10.65 -3.47 -11.06
N SER A 2 -9.37 -3.21 -11.34
CA SER A 2 -8.25 -3.86 -10.66
C SER A 2 -8.15 -3.31 -9.23
N LEU A 3 -8.42 -4.20 -8.26
CA LEU A 3 -8.31 -3.97 -6.81
C LEU A 3 -6.87 -4.20 -6.31
N ASP A 4 -5.93 -4.36 -7.22
CA ASP A 4 -4.57 -4.83 -6.95
C ASP A 4 -3.53 -3.71 -7.13
N LYS A 5 -2.27 -4.10 -6.96
CA LYS A 5 -1.06 -3.26 -7.02
C LYS A 5 -0.81 -2.62 -8.39
N GLU A 6 -1.75 -2.71 -9.33
CA GLU A 6 -1.67 -2.17 -10.68
C GLU A 6 -1.33 -0.67 -10.73
N VAL A 7 -1.82 0.15 -9.78
CA VAL A 7 -1.45 1.58 -9.71
C VAL A 7 0.05 1.76 -9.49
N VAL A 8 0.60 1.04 -8.50
CA VAL A 8 2.03 1.04 -8.20
C VAL A 8 2.82 0.46 -9.37
N ARG A 9 2.35 -0.65 -9.96
CA ARG A 9 3.01 -1.30 -11.10
C ARG A 9 3.10 -0.36 -12.30
N ARG A 10 2.02 0.34 -12.63
CA ARG A 10 2.02 1.33 -13.72
C ARG A 10 2.91 2.53 -13.41
N ALA A 11 2.90 3.02 -12.17
CA ALA A 11 3.78 4.11 -11.74
C ALA A 11 5.27 3.73 -11.87
N LEU A 12 5.66 2.55 -11.39
CA LEU A 12 7.02 2.02 -11.54
C LEU A 12 7.41 1.81 -13.01
N LEU A 13 6.52 1.28 -13.84
CA LEU A 13 6.80 1.12 -15.25
C LEU A 13 6.99 2.48 -15.96
N ALA A 14 6.25 3.51 -15.54
CA ALA A 14 6.36 4.85 -16.09
C ALA A 14 7.70 5.53 -15.76
N THR A 15 8.36 5.15 -14.66
CA THR A 15 9.73 5.59 -14.35
C THR A 15 10.80 4.78 -15.09
N GLY A 16 10.41 3.83 -15.96
CA GLY A 16 11.32 2.92 -16.64
C GLY A 16 11.83 1.77 -15.76
N TYR A 17 11.34 1.65 -14.52
CA TYR A 17 11.77 0.59 -13.61
C TYR A 17 11.24 -0.77 -14.08
N ARG A 18 12.14 -1.76 -14.16
CA ARG A 18 11.82 -3.12 -14.63
C ARG A 18 11.95 -4.21 -13.58
N GLY A 19 12.10 -3.82 -12.30
CA GLY A 19 12.25 -4.77 -11.20
C GLY A 19 13.69 -5.18 -10.90
N ASP A 20 14.67 -4.50 -11.49
CA ASP A 20 16.09 -4.70 -11.24
C ASP A 20 16.72 -3.39 -10.72
N GLY A 21 17.65 -3.51 -9.78
CA GLY A 21 18.26 -2.38 -9.08
C GLY A 21 17.36 -1.77 -7.99
N GLU A 22 17.73 -0.56 -7.54
CA GLU A 22 16.98 0.17 -6.52
C GLU A 22 15.67 0.73 -7.11
N PRO A 23 14.51 0.50 -6.48
CA PRO A 23 13.26 1.11 -6.92
C PRO A 23 13.33 2.64 -6.84
N PRO A 24 12.84 3.36 -7.86
CA PRO A 24 12.78 4.81 -7.80
C PRO A 24 11.75 5.27 -6.77
N ALA A 25 12.00 6.45 -6.19
CA ALA A 25 11.00 7.12 -5.37
C ALA A 25 9.77 7.46 -6.22
N LEU A 26 8.59 7.11 -5.72
CA LEU A 26 7.31 7.47 -6.33
C LEU A 26 6.66 8.63 -5.57
N PRO A 27 5.84 9.45 -6.25
CA PRO A 27 5.05 10.49 -5.58
C PRO A 27 4.10 9.92 -4.53
N ASP A 28 3.85 10.69 -3.46
CA ASP A 28 2.99 10.28 -2.35
C ASP A 28 1.57 9.92 -2.80
N GLU A 29 1.08 10.54 -3.87
CA GLU A 29 -0.25 10.30 -4.43
C GLU A 29 -0.41 8.86 -4.92
N VAL A 30 0.66 8.22 -5.39
CA VAL A 30 0.62 6.81 -5.82
C VAL A 30 0.28 5.91 -4.63
N TRP A 31 0.88 6.18 -3.47
CA TRP A 31 0.63 5.44 -2.24
C TRP A 31 -0.78 5.70 -1.71
N GLN A 32 -1.20 6.97 -1.66
CA GLN A 32 -2.55 7.34 -1.21
C GLN A 32 -3.64 6.69 -2.06
N GLN A 33 -3.52 6.74 -3.39
CA GLN A 33 -4.48 6.11 -4.31
C GLN A 33 -4.51 4.59 -4.16
N THR A 34 -3.35 3.97 -3.96
CA THR A 34 -3.27 2.52 -3.75
C THR A 34 -3.92 2.13 -2.43
N SER A 35 -3.63 2.86 -1.34
CA SER A 35 -4.26 2.63 -0.03
C SER A 35 -5.78 2.79 -0.09
N ALA A 36 -6.28 3.84 -0.74
CA ALA A 36 -7.72 4.08 -0.89
C ALA A 36 -8.44 2.93 -1.60
N ARG A 37 -7.82 2.34 -2.63
CA ARG A 37 -8.38 1.18 -3.36
C ARG A 37 -8.49 -0.07 -2.48
N TYR A 38 -7.48 -0.33 -1.66
CA TYR A 38 -7.52 -1.47 -0.73
C TYR A 38 -8.55 -1.27 0.38
N ILE A 39 -8.73 -0.04 0.85
CA ILE A 39 -9.78 0.31 1.81
C ILE A 39 -11.16 0.06 1.18
N ASP A 40 -11.43 0.61 -0.02
CA ASP A 40 -12.70 0.38 -0.73
C ASP A 40 -12.96 -1.12 -0.96
N ALA A 41 -11.94 -1.87 -1.39
CA ALA A 41 -12.05 -3.32 -1.59
C ALA A 41 -12.44 -4.04 -0.29
N TYR A 42 -11.76 -3.72 0.81
CA TYR A 42 -12.02 -4.31 2.13
C TYR A 42 -13.45 -4.00 2.59
N GLU A 43 -13.87 -2.73 2.53
CA GLU A 43 -15.19 -2.30 3.01
C GLU A 43 -16.31 -2.93 2.17
N ARG A 44 -16.13 -3.03 0.85
CA ARG A 44 -17.10 -3.68 -0.05
C ARG A 44 -17.20 -5.19 0.16
N LEU A 45 -16.08 -5.86 0.43
CA LEU A 45 -16.06 -7.30 0.64
C LEU A 45 -16.59 -7.70 2.02
N THR A 46 -16.34 -6.89 3.04
CA THR A 46 -16.65 -7.23 4.44
C THR A 46 -17.91 -6.52 4.97
N GLY A 47 -18.37 -5.46 4.30
CA GLY A 47 -19.42 -4.58 4.80
C GLY A 47 -19.03 -3.81 6.08
N THR A 48 -17.75 -3.85 6.47
CA THR A 48 -17.24 -3.27 7.71
C THR A 48 -16.37 -2.06 7.39
N PRO A 49 -16.52 -0.91 8.10
CA PRO A 49 -15.67 0.25 7.86
C PRO A 49 -14.22 -0.05 8.25
N PHE A 50 -13.29 0.38 7.41
CA PHE A 50 -11.87 0.25 7.69
C PHE A 50 -11.46 1.15 8.86
N GLN A 51 -10.71 0.57 9.81
CA GLN A 51 -10.17 1.30 10.95
C GLN A 51 -8.65 1.47 10.78
N PRO A 52 -8.16 2.70 10.53
CA PRO A 52 -6.73 2.96 10.48
C PRO A 52 -6.05 2.64 11.81
N GLY A 53 -4.87 2.02 11.75
CA GLY A 53 -4.05 1.81 12.94
C GLY A 53 -3.48 3.13 13.49
N ALA A 54 -3.24 3.18 14.79
CA ALA A 54 -2.63 4.34 15.44
C ALA A 54 -1.21 4.62 14.93
N TYR A 55 -0.86 5.92 14.91
CA TYR A 55 0.50 6.41 14.69
C TYR A 55 1.21 6.70 16.03
N PRO A 56 2.55 6.56 16.10
CA PRO A 56 3.45 6.15 15.02
C PRO A 56 3.34 4.66 14.70
N VAL A 57 3.41 4.33 13.41
CA VAL A 57 3.22 2.94 12.94
C VAL A 57 4.34 2.00 13.37
N GLY A 58 5.58 2.51 13.49
CA GLY A 58 6.79 1.73 13.74
C GLY A 58 6.74 0.91 15.03
N PRO A 59 6.53 1.54 16.21
CA PRO A 59 6.45 0.80 17.48
C PRO A 59 5.40 -0.32 17.48
N ARG A 60 4.21 -0.06 16.91
CA ARG A 60 3.13 -1.06 16.80
C ARG A 60 3.52 -2.24 15.90
N ILE A 61 4.20 -1.96 14.78
CA ILE A 61 4.70 -3.04 13.90
C ILE A 61 5.72 -3.91 14.64
N LEU A 62 6.66 -3.29 15.35
CA LEU A 62 7.69 -4.01 16.10
C LEU A 62 7.11 -4.87 17.23
N GLU A 63 6.09 -4.38 17.94
CA GLU A 63 5.41 -5.12 19.00
C GLU A 63 4.74 -6.41 18.49
N HIS A 64 4.16 -6.37 17.28
CA HIS A 64 3.45 -7.52 16.72
C HIS A 64 4.31 -8.41 15.82
N LEU A 65 5.49 -7.94 15.40
CA LEU A 65 6.52 -8.77 14.80
C LEU A 65 7.25 -9.52 15.92
N HIS A 66 6.70 -10.63 16.40
CA HIS A 66 7.44 -11.57 17.23
C HIS A 66 8.59 -12.17 16.42
N VAL A 67 9.72 -11.47 16.36
CA VAL A 67 10.98 -12.01 15.87
C VAL A 67 11.59 -12.80 17.02
N SER A 68 11.42 -14.12 16.98
CA SER A 68 12.19 -15.07 17.80
C SER A 68 13.67 -15.05 17.42
#